data_AF-A0A2T1E5B4-F1
#
_entry.id   AF-A0A2T1E5B4-F1
#
_cell.length_a   1.000
_cell.length_b   1.000
_cell.length_c   1.000
_cell.angle_alpha   90.00
_cell.angle_beta   90.00
_cell.angle_gamma   90.00
#
_symmetry.space_group_name_H-M   'P 1'
#
loop_
_entity.id
_entity.type
_entity.pdbx_description
1 polymer ?
#
loop_
_entity_poly.entity_id
_entity_poly.type
_entity_poly.pdbx_seq_one_letter_code
_entity_poly.pdbx_strand_id
1 'polypeptide(L)'
;MNEQLLERIASALENLKEKPTLSLGFCTPPSSQYIFVGNEPEQGLWYFLSEDSKKNYIPQKALTGTIKKLEVVHREYKNQELVKLDITIESDRIYVVRTGFGTVFCKGLLLALNTLNSLDKPLIIAVAPGEETVVFARVYDAATKKPIMTEWQSEADFAAILHRLQGMLAIWRNWKSPADAIAWAVTQLPDVPRDVLEAEFEELETTNGKKADRWVARVEDLKVEVF
;
A
#
# COMPACT_ATOMS: atom_id res chain seq x y z
N MET A 1 3.92 46.16 10.66
CA MET A 1 3.52 44.95 9.91
C MET A 1 4.69 43.98 10.03
N ASN A 2 4.46 42.80 10.60
CA ASN A 2 5.52 41.96 11.19
C ASN A 2 6.31 41.21 10.10
N GLU A 3 7.56 41.59 9.82
CA GLU A 3 8.40 40.95 8.78
C GLU A 3 8.50 39.43 8.95
N GLN A 4 8.57 38.95 10.19
CA GLN A 4 8.55 37.51 10.50
C GLN A 4 7.26 36.81 10.07
N LEU A 5 6.12 37.52 10.07
CA LEU A 5 4.86 36.95 9.57
C LEU A 5 4.89 36.86 8.05
N LEU A 6 5.48 37.84 7.36
CA LEU A 6 5.63 37.84 5.91
C LEU A 6 6.61 36.75 5.43
N GLU A 7 7.73 36.53 6.13
CA GLU A 7 8.66 35.43 5.83
C GLU A 7 8.01 34.05 6.03
N ARG A 8 7.24 33.88 7.11
CA ARG A 8 6.53 32.62 7.37
C ARG A 8 5.44 32.35 6.33
N ILE A 9 4.75 33.40 5.88
CA ILE A 9 3.76 33.28 4.79
C ILE A 9 4.47 32.99 3.46
N ALA A 10 5.58 33.67 3.15
CA ALA A 10 6.34 33.42 1.93
C ALA A 10 6.87 31.98 1.86
N SER A 11 7.48 31.49 2.94
CA SER A 11 7.95 30.10 3.02
C SER A 11 6.80 29.08 2.97
N ALA A 12 5.65 29.36 3.61
CA ALA A 12 4.47 28.51 3.51
C ALA A 12 3.88 28.47 2.09
N LEU A 13 3.88 29.62 1.39
CA LEU A 13 3.43 29.72 0.00
C LEU A 13 4.39 29.05 -0.99
N GLU A 14 5.69 29.06 -0.69
CA GLU A 14 6.71 28.36 -1.49
C GLU A 14 6.57 26.83 -1.36
N ASN A 15 6.28 26.34 -0.16
CA ASN A 15 5.94 24.93 0.08
C ASN A 15 4.56 24.50 -0.50
N LEU A 16 3.66 25.46 -0.74
CA LEU A 16 2.35 25.22 -1.38
C LEU A 16 2.42 25.19 -2.92
N LYS A 17 3.53 25.61 -3.53
CA LYS A 17 3.69 25.63 -4.99
C LYS A 17 3.88 24.25 -5.63
N GLU A 18 4.12 23.20 -4.85
CA GLU A 18 4.20 21.83 -5.36
C GLU A 18 2.83 21.15 -5.39
N LYS A 19 1.82 21.83 -5.96
CA LYS A 19 0.74 21.08 -6.59
C LYS A 19 1.37 20.52 -7.87
N PRO A 20 1.42 19.20 -8.12
CA PRO A 20 2.06 18.66 -9.30
C PRO A 20 1.39 19.27 -10.54
N THR A 21 2.02 20.27 -11.12
CA THR A 21 1.64 20.81 -12.42
C THR A 21 1.87 19.69 -13.41
N LEU A 22 0.84 19.34 -14.17
CA LEU A 22 0.95 18.42 -15.29
C LEU A 22 2.08 18.90 -16.21
N SER A 23 3.27 18.31 -16.09
CA SER A 23 4.40 18.65 -16.95
C SER A 23 4.22 17.93 -18.27
N LEU A 24 4.12 18.68 -19.36
CA LEU A 24 4.17 18.11 -20.70
C LEU A 24 5.65 17.90 -21.08
N GLY A 25 5.97 16.76 -21.73
CA GLY A 25 7.34 16.41 -22.14
C GLY A 25 7.91 15.22 -21.36
N PHE A 26 9.23 15.06 -21.37
CA PHE A 26 9.90 14.01 -20.61
C PHE A 26 9.61 14.16 -19.11
N CYS A 27 9.07 13.12 -18.51
CA CYS A 27 8.81 13.06 -17.08
C CYS A 27 9.35 11.76 -16.49
N THR A 28 9.56 11.74 -15.18
CA THR A 28 9.78 10.48 -14.47
C THR A 28 8.49 9.67 -14.55
N PRO A 29 8.54 8.40 -15.00
CA PRO A 29 7.35 7.55 -14.99
C PRO A 29 6.70 7.55 -13.61
N PRO A 30 5.35 7.48 -13.52
CA PRO A 30 4.64 7.35 -12.25
C PRO A 30 4.83 5.93 -11.68
N SER A 31 6.09 5.53 -11.48
CA SER A 31 6.45 4.27 -10.89
C SER A 31 6.26 4.34 -9.37
N SER A 32 5.80 3.21 -8.83
CA SER A 32 5.74 2.99 -7.40
C SER A 32 7.14 3.11 -6.79
N GLN A 33 7.28 3.96 -5.78
CA GLN A 33 8.54 4.07 -5.04
C GLN A 33 8.59 3.01 -3.96
N TYR A 34 9.49 2.04 -4.12
CA TYR A 34 9.77 1.08 -3.06
C TYR A 34 10.49 1.76 -1.90
N ILE A 35 9.96 1.57 -0.70
CA ILE A 35 10.61 1.96 0.56
C ILE A 35 10.72 0.74 1.46
N PHE A 36 11.84 0.68 2.19
CA PHE A 36 12.20 -0.43 3.06
C PHE A 36 12.31 0.07 4.48
N VAL A 37 11.97 -0.80 5.43
CA VAL A 37 12.16 -0.54 6.86
C VAL A 37 13.59 -0.90 7.22
N GLY A 38 14.36 0.08 7.69
CA GLY A 38 15.74 -0.08 8.14
C GLY A 38 15.85 -0.15 9.66
N ASN A 39 16.95 -0.70 10.15
CA ASN A 39 17.24 -0.90 11.58
C ASN A 39 18.40 -0.02 12.06
N GLU A 40 18.62 1.14 11.42
CA GLU A 40 19.73 2.06 11.69
C GLU A 40 19.15 3.40 12.18
N PRO A 41 18.81 3.54 13.49
CA PRO A 41 18.04 4.67 13.99
C PRO A 41 18.68 6.04 13.76
N GLU A 42 20.01 6.09 13.74
CA GLU A 42 20.79 7.32 13.55
C GLU A 42 20.71 7.86 12.12
N GLN A 43 20.59 6.98 11.13
CA GLN A 43 20.52 7.37 9.71
C GLN A 43 19.08 7.53 9.24
N GLY A 44 18.19 6.65 9.69
CA GLY A 44 16.79 6.63 9.32
C GLY A 44 16.23 5.21 9.33
N LEU A 45 14.96 5.09 9.68
CA LEU A 45 14.25 3.81 9.72
C LEU A 45 13.48 3.52 8.42
N TRP A 46 13.53 4.46 7.49
CA TRP A 46 13.01 4.34 6.13
C TRP A 46 14.15 4.58 5.15
N TYR A 47 14.21 3.82 4.06
CA TYR A 47 15.12 4.09 2.97
C TYR A 47 14.57 3.57 1.65
N PHE A 48 15.02 4.14 0.54
CA PHE A 48 14.91 3.51 -0.78
C PHE A 48 16.28 3.01 -1.24
N LEU A 49 16.28 2.05 -2.16
CA LEU A 49 17.50 1.59 -2.81
C LEU A 49 17.69 2.38 -4.10
N SER A 50 18.89 2.94 -4.31
CA SER A 50 19.30 3.45 -5.61
C SER A 50 19.61 2.31 -6.58
N GLU A 51 19.81 2.63 -7.85
CA GLU A 51 20.15 1.66 -8.91
C GLU A 51 21.41 0.85 -8.57
N ASP A 52 22.38 1.45 -7.87
CA ASP A 52 23.60 0.81 -7.37
C ASP A 52 23.42 0.07 -6.03
N SER A 53 22.18 -0.18 -5.61
CA SER A 53 21.81 -0.87 -4.37
C SER A 53 22.28 -0.19 -3.08
N LYS A 54 22.61 1.11 -3.11
CA LYS A 54 22.88 1.89 -1.91
C LYS A 54 21.58 2.33 -1.23
N LYS A 55 21.63 2.38 0.11
CA LYS A 55 20.52 2.88 0.92
C LYS A 55 20.52 4.41 0.89
N ASN A 56 19.38 4.98 0.53
CA ASN A 56 19.11 6.41 0.62
C ASN A 56 18.05 6.62 1.69
N TYR A 57 18.48 7.10 2.85
CA TYR A 57 17.62 7.22 4.02
C TYR A 57 16.63 8.37 3.89
N ILE A 58 15.41 8.12 4.35
CA ILE A 58 14.32 9.10 4.39
C ILE A 58 14.29 9.67 5.82
N PRO A 59 14.49 10.98 6.01
CA PRO A 59 14.58 11.59 7.34
C PRO A 59 13.23 11.66 8.06
N GLN A 60 12.12 11.69 7.32
CA GLN A 60 10.78 11.69 7.89
C GLN A 60 10.48 10.36 8.58
N LYS A 61 9.89 10.41 9.77
CA LYS A 61 9.60 9.22 10.58
C LYS A 61 8.23 8.61 10.32
N ALA A 62 7.43 9.19 9.42
CA ALA A 62 6.09 8.73 9.15
C ALA A 62 5.69 8.97 7.70
N LEU A 63 4.92 8.01 7.17
CA LEU A 63 4.26 8.10 5.87
C LEU A 63 2.76 8.24 6.10
N THR A 64 2.14 9.26 5.52
CA THR A 64 0.68 9.42 5.54
C THR A 64 0.12 9.00 4.21
N GLY A 65 -0.95 8.22 4.19
CA GLY A 65 -1.61 7.84 2.94
C GLY A 65 -2.71 6.81 3.14
N THR A 66 -3.34 6.41 2.05
CA THR A 66 -4.40 5.40 2.05
C THR A 66 -3.84 4.07 1.60
N ILE A 67 -4.05 3.01 2.36
CA ILE A 67 -3.61 1.66 1.99
C ILE A 67 -4.49 1.17 0.84
N LYS A 68 -3.87 0.76 -0.27
CA LYS A 68 -4.56 0.28 -1.47
C LYS A 68 -4.41 -1.22 -1.68
N LYS A 69 -3.28 -1.79 -1.28
CA LYS A 69 -2.98 -3.21 -1.51
C LYS A 69 -2.05 -3.75 -0.43
N LEU A 70 -2.26 -5.00 -0.06
CA LEU A 70 -1.37 -5.80 0.77
C LEU A 70 -1.05 -7.08 0.00
N GLU A 71 0.22 -7.37 -0.24
CA GLU A 71 0.64 -8.51 -1.06
C GLU A 71 1.79 -9.27 -0.40
N VAL A 72 1.67 -10.60 -0.34
CA VAL A 72 2.76 -11.48 0.08
C VAL A 72 3.68 -11.69 -1.10
N VAL A 73 4.96 -11.38 -0.91
CA VAL A 73 5.99 -11.55 -1.94
C VAL A 73 6.99 -12.59 -1.45
N HIS A 74 7.16 -13.64 -2.23
CA HIS A 74 8.17 -14.67 -2.00
C HIS A 74 9.44 -14.30 -2.76
N ARG A 75 10.58 -14.30 -2.06
CA ARG A 75 11.90 -14.02 -2.66
C ARG A 75 12.87 -15.09 -2.21
N GLU A 76 13.61 -15.66 -3.13
CA GLU A 76 14.79 -16.45 -2.76
C GLU A 76 15.97 -15.53 -2.49
N TYR A 77 16.63 -15.75 -1.36
CA TYR A 77 17.91 -15.13 -1.05
C TYR A 77 18.80 -16.17 -0.37
N LYS A 78 19.98 -16.42 -0.95
CA LYS A 78 20.94 -17.41 -0.43
C LYS A 78 20.30 -18.80 -0.17
N ASN A 79 19.48 -19.30 -1.09
CA ASN A 79 18.73 -20.56 -1.00
C ASN A 79 17.76 -20.64 0.18
N GLN A 80 17.36 -19.50 0.76
CA GLN A 80 16.29 -19.41 1.73
C GLN A 80 15.13 -18.63 1.14
N GLU A 81 13.93 -19.13 1.34
CA GLU A 81 12.71 -18.43 1.01
C GLU A 81 12.46 -17.32 2.04
N LEU A 82 12.46 -16.07 1.56
CA LEU A 82 12.11 -14.90 2.34
C LEU A 82 10.70 -14.47 1.98
N VAL A 83 9.81 -14.57 2.95
CA VAL A 83 8.44 -14.05 2.85
C VAL A 83 8.43 -12.57 3.25
N LYS A 84 8.04 -11.71 2.31
CA LYS A 84 7.89 -10.27 2.49
C LYS A 84 6.42 -9.87 2.39
N LEU A 85 6.08 -8.75 2.99
CA LEU A 85 4.82 -8.06 2.79
C LEU A 85 5.10 -6.74 2.07
N ASP A 86 4.43 -6.54 0.93
CA ASP A 86 4.34 -5.29 0.23
C ASP A 86 3.03 -4.58 0.60
N ILE A 87 3.15 -3.36 1.12
CA ILE A 87 2.00 -2.50 1.44
C ILE A 87 2.01 -1.34 0.45
N THR A 88 1.05 -1.32 -0.47
CA THR A 88 0.88 -0.22 -1.42
C THR A 88 0.08 0.88 -0.77
N ILE A 89 0.63 2.09 -0.74
CA ILE A 89 0.07 3.28 -0.10
C ILE A 89 -0.02 4.40 -1.14
N GLU A 90 -1.22 4.93 -1.32
CA GLU A 90 -1.46 6.14 -2.09
C GLU A 90 -1.29 7.38 -1.20
N SER A 91 -0.32 8.21 -1.55
CA SER A 91 0.01 9.49 -0.92
C SER A 91 0.05 10.59 -2.01
N ASP A 92 0.94 11.57 -1.88
CA ASP A 92 1.44 12.42 -2.97
C ASP A 92 1.96 11.62 -4.19
N ARG A 93 2.40 10.37 -3.96
CA ARG A 93 2.64 9.34 -4.98
C ARG A 93 2.34 7.94 -4.44
N ILE A 94 2.45 6.94 -5.30
CA ILE A 94 2.37 5.53 -4.87
C ILE A 94 3.68 5.10 -4.23
N TYR A 95 3.61 4.69 -2.97
CA TYR A 95 4.69 4.05 -2.24
C TYR A 95 4.40 2.57 -2.04
N VAL A 96 5.42 1.73 -2.13
CA VAL A 96 5.34 0.33 -1.72
C VAL A 96 6.28 0.11 -0.55
N VAL A 97 5.70 -0.03 0.63
CA VAL A 97 6.45 -0.38 1.84
C VAL A 97 6.71 -1.87 1.84
N ARG A 98 7.98 -2.26 1.68
CA ARG A 98 8.40 -3.66 1.73
C ARG A 98 9.03 -3.98 3.08
N THR A 99 8.48 -4.98 3.75
CA THR A 99 8.99 -5.47 5.05
C THR A 99 8.98 -7.00 5.12
N GLY A 100 9.77 -7.58 6.02
CA GLY A 100 9.70 -9.03 6.29
C GLY A 100 8.42 -9.38 7.02
N PHE A 101 7.72 -10.45 6.59
CA PHE A 101 6.43 -10.81 7.17
C PHE A 101 6.52 -11.14 8.68
N GLY A 102 7.63 -11.75 9.11
CA GLY A 102 7.88 -12.08 10.51
C GLY A 102 8.37 -10.92 11.40
N THR A 103 8.62 -9.73 10.85
CA THR A 103 9.20 -8.61 11.62
C THR A 103 8.21 -8.01 12.62
N VAL A 104 8.73 -7.42 13.69
CA VAL A 104 7.93 -6.67 14.69
C VAL A 104 7.14 -5.53 14.04
N PHE A 105 7.77 -4.82 13.09
CA PHE A 105 7.10 -3.79 12.30
C PHE A 105 5.87 -4.35 11.59
N CYS A 106 6.02 -5.45 10.84
CA CYS A 106 4.93 -6.06 10.08
C CYS A 106 3.81 -6.53 10.99
N LYS A 107 4.14 -7.29 12.04
CA LYS A 107 3.18 -7.81 13.01
C LYS A 107 2.42 -6.69 13.72
N GLY A 108 3.12 -5.67 14.21
CA GLY A 108 2.51 -4.51 14.86
C GLY A 108 1.59 -3.72 13.93
N LEU A 109 1.99 -3.54 12.67
CA LEU A 109 1.16 -2.90 11.65
C LEU A 109 -0.13 -3.70 11.41
N LEU A 110 -0.01 -5.01 11.15
CA LEU A 110 -1.17 -5.87 10.90
C LEU A 110 -2.14 -5.88 12.08
N LEU A 111 -1.64 -5.94 13.33
CA LEU A 111 -2.47 -5.86 14.53
C LEU A 111 -3.21 -4.52 14.63
N ALA A 112 -2.55 -3.40 14.34
CA ALA A 112 -3.19 -2.09 14.38
C ALA A 112 -4.27 -1.96 13.30
N LEU A 113 -3.97 -2.36 12.06
CA LEU A 113 -4.93 -2.37 10.96
C LEU A 113 -6.11 -3.32 11.23
N ASN A 114 -5.87 -4.42 11.95
CA ASN A 114 -6.92 -5.38 12.29
C ASN A 114 -8.04 -4.76 13.15
N THR A 115 -7.72 -3.74 13.94
CA THR A 115 -8.71 -3.01 14.78
C THR A 115 -9.67 -2.14 13.96
N LEU A 116 -9.33 -1.86 12.69
CA LEU A 116 -10.11 -0.98 11.84
C LEU A 116 -11.26 -1.73 11.17
N ASN A 117 -12.36 -1.00 10.97
CA ASN A 117 -13.52 -1.46 10.21
C ASN A 117 -13.37 -1.24 8.70
N SER A 118 -12.48 -0.32 8.31
CA SER A 118 -12.22 0.07 6.93
C SER A 118 -10.80 0.63 6.76
N LEU A 119 -10.25 0.52 5.55
CA LEU A 119 -8.93 1.04 5.15
C LEU A 119 -9.02 2.13 4.07
N ASP A 120 -10.23 2.64 3.81
CA ASP A 120 -10.51 3.72 2.84
C ASP A 120 -10.02 5.10 3.31
N LYS A 121 -9.88 5.27 4.62
CA LYS A 121 -9.42 6.52 5.23
C LYS A 121 -7.89 6.58 5.27
N PRO A 122 -7.29 7.77 5.06
CA PRO A 122 -5.86 7.94 5.22
C PRO A 122 -5.40 7.62 6.65
N LEU A 123 -4.26 6.95 6.76
CA LEU A 123 -3.58 6.61 8.00
C LEU A 123 -2.18 7.21 8.00
N ILE A 124 -1.63 7.44 9.19
CA ILE A 124 -0.22 7.77 9.37
C ILE A 124 0.48 6.53 9.90
N ILE A 125 1.44 6.01 9.14
CA ILE A 125 2.29 4.90 9.55
C ILE A 125 3.65 5.47 9.93
N ALA A 126 3.94 5.49 11.22
CA ALA A 126 5.21 5.94 11.77
C ALA A 126 6.09 4.75 12.15
N VAL A 127 7.40 4.93 12.00
CA VAL A 127 8.43 4.00 12.49
C VAL A 127 9.00 4.53 13.79
N ALA A 128 9.19 3.63 14.74
CA ALA A 128 9.87 3.92 15.99
C ALA A 128 10.96 2.87 16.25
N PRO A 129 12.17 3.28 16.65
CA PRO A 129 13.21 2.32 17.00
C PRO A 129 12.83 1.58 18.29
N GLY A 130 13.15 0.30 18.35
CA GLY A 130 13.14 -0.51 19.54
C GLY A 130 14.56 -0.81 20.03
N GLU A 131 14.68 -1.84 20.88
CA GLU A 131 15.98 -2.38 21.26
C GLU A 131 16.62 -3.15 20.10
N GLU A 132 17.94 -3.15 20.04
CA GLU A 132 18.75 -3.81 19.02
C GLU A 132 18.33 -3.43 17.58
N THR A 133 17.82 -4.39 16.81
CA THR A 133 17.43 -4.25 15.40
C THR A 133 15.92 -4.12 15.22
N VAL A 134 15.16 -4.00 16.32
CA VAL A 134 13.70 -3.96 16.30
C VAL A 134 13.21 -2.60 15.84
N VAL A 135 12.19 -2.62 14.97
CA VAL A 135 11.46 -1.42 14.55
C VAL A 135 9.98 -1.66 14.77
N PHE A 136 9.32 -0.72 15.43
CA PHE A 136 7.89 -0.74 15.67
C PHE A 136 7.15 0.08 14.61
N ALA A 137 6.00 -0.43 14.17
CA ALA A 137 5.01 0.37 13.46
C ALA A 137 4.08 1.03 14.47
N ARG A 138 3.84 2.33 14.33
CA ARG A 138 2.81 3.08 15.05
C ARG A 138 1.82 3.63 14.05
N VAL A 139 0.53 3.34 14.24
CA VAL A 139 -0.52 3.77 13.30
C VAL A 139 -1.38 4.84 13.97
N TYR A 140 -1.68 5.89 13.24
CA TYR A 140 -2.57 6.97 13.68
C TYR A 140 -3.65 7.20 12.64
N ASP A 141 -4.84 7.58 13.11
CA ASP A 141 -5.86 8.13 12.23
C ASP A 141 -5.38 9.49 11.72
N ALA A 142 -5.33 9.67 10.39
CA ALA A 142 -4.71 10.87 9.82
C ALA A 142 -5.53 12.15 10.02
N ALA A 143 -6.85 12.03 10.22
CA ALA A 143 -7.72 13.19 10.43
C ALA A 143 -7.64 13.69 11.87
N THR A 144 -7.72 12.77 12.84
CA THR A 144 -7.76 13.09 14.27
C THR A 144 -6.38 13.11 14.92
N LYS A 145 -5.35 12.58 14.24
CA LYS A 145 -3.99 12.35 14.76
C LYS A 145 -3.93 11.47 16.01
N LYS A 146 -5.02 10.77 16.33
CA LYS A 146 -5.08 9.87 17.48
C LYS A 146 -4.40 8.54 17.15
N PRO A 147 -3.65 7.95 18.11
CA PRO A 147 -3.06 6.64 17.91
C PRO A 147 -4.15 5.58 17.82
N ILE A 148 -3.98 4.64 16.90
CA ILE A 148 -4.75 3.40 16.83
C ILE A 148 -4.07 2.43 17.80
N MET A 149 -4.63 2.33 18.99
CA MET A 149 -4.09 1.50 20.06
C MET A 149 -4.36 0.03 19.75
N THR A 150 -3.33 -0.80 19.92
CA THR A 150 -3.43 -2.24 19.76
C THR A 150 -2.60 -2.92 20.83
N GLU A 151 -3.10 -4.03 21.34
CA GLU A 151 -2.36 -4.87 22.27
C GLU A 151 -1.47 -5.83 21.48
N TRP A 152 -0.24 -6.02 21.96
CA TRP A 152 0.67 -6.97 21.33
C TRP A 152 0.17 -8.40 21.54
N GLN A 153 0.05 -9.15 20.45
CA GLN A 153 -0.38 -10.55 20.44
C GLN A 153 0.65 -11.38 19.68
N SER A 154 1.54 -12.07 20.40
CA SER A 154 2.62 -12.85 19.78
C SER A 154 2.10 -14.06 18.99
N GLU A 155 1.03 -14.68 19.48
CA GLU A 155 0.42 -15.90 18.93
C GLU A 155 -0.77 -15.62 17.99
N ALA A 156 -0.94 -14.37 17.56
CA ALA A 156 -2.00 -14.05 16.61
C ALA A 156 -1.78 -14.76 15.27
N ASP A 157 -2.87 -15.19 14.63
CA ASP A 157 -2.82 -15.72 13.27
C ASP A 157 -2.66 -14.57 12.26
N PHE A 158 -1.42 -14.17 12.02
CA PHE A 158 -1.08 -13.07 11.11
C PHE A 158 -1.47 -13.35 9.66
N ALA A 159 -1.53 -14.62 9.25
CA ALA A 159 -1.98 -15.00 7.92
C ALA A 159 -3.49 -14.78 7.78
N ALA A 160 -4.28 -15.18 8.78
CA ALA A 160 -5.71 -14.91 8.81
C ALA A 160 -6.02 -13.40 8.91
N ILE A 161 -5.25 -12.65 9.70
CA ILE A 161 -5.36 -11.18 9.77
C ILE A 161 -5.09 -10.56 8.40
N LEU A 162 -3.98 -10.94 7.74
CA LEU A 162 -3.66 -10.43 6.42
C LEU A 162 -4.78 -10.74 5.41
N HIS A 163 -5.26 -11.99 5.39
CA HIS A 163 -6.34 -12.39 4.49
C HIS A 163 -7.62 -11.57 4.72
N ARG A 164 -7.99 -11.31 5.98
CA ARG A 164 -9.11 -10.42 6.32
C ARG A 164 -8.88 -9.01 5.75
N LEU A 165 -7.69 -8.43 5.97
CA LEU A 165 -7.37 -7.06 5.51
C LEU A 165 -7.33 -6.97 3.98
N GLN A 166 -6.81 -7.99 3.29
CA GLN A 166 -6.88 -8.09 1.83
C GLN A 166 -8.33 -8.11 1.34
N GLY A 167 -9.20 -8.90 2.00
CA GLY A 167 -10.65 -8.87 1.74
C GLY A 167 -11.30 -7.51 2.03
N MET A 168 -10.70 -6.66 2.87
CA MET A 168 -11.16 -5.28 3.08
C MET A 168 -10.77 -4.33 1.96
N LEU A 169 -9.64 -4.59 1.30
CA LEU A 169 -9.09 -3.80 0.19
C LEU A 169 -9.58 -4.30 -1.18
N ALA A 170 -10.21 -5.46 -1.21
CA ALA A 170 -10.78 -6.07 -2.39
C ALA A 170 -11.66 -5.09 -3.18
N ILE A 171 -11.28 -4.85 -4.43
CA ILE A 171 -11.98 -3.94 -5.35
C ILE A 171 -13.47 -4.28 -5.51
N TRP A 172 -13.82 -5.56 -5.38
CA TRP A 172 -15.19 -6.05 -5.52
C TRP A 172 -16.08 -5.82 -4.31
N ARG A 173 -15.55 -5.29 -3.20
CA ARG A 173 -16.39 -4.95 -2.04
C ARG A 173 -17.49 -3.95 -2.37
N ASN A 174 -17.25 -3.08 -3.34
CA ASN A 174 -18.22 -2.07 -3.76
C ASN A 174 -19.12 -2.55 -4.91
N TRP A 175 -18.89 -3.76 -5.44
CA TRP A 175 -19.73 -4.31 -6.50
C TRP A 175 -21.06 -4.77 -5.92
N LYS A 176 -22.14 -4.23 -6.48
CA LYS A 176 -23.53 -4.55 -6.10
C LYS A 176 -24.19 -5.47 -7.11
N SER A 177 -23.58 -5.63 -8.28
CA SER A 177 -24.10 -6.39 -9.41
C SER A 177 -22.96 -7.00 -10.24
N PRO A 178 -23.24 -8.05 -11.04
CA PRO A 178 -22.34 -8.50 -12.10
C PRO A 178 -21.86 -7.38 -13.03
N ALA A 179 -22.72 -6.41 -13.32
CA ALA A 179 -22.38 -5.28 -14.17
C ALA A 179 -21.21 -4.43 -13.61
N ASP A 180 -21.07 -4.33 -12.28
CA ASP A 180 -19.93 -3.63 -11.66
C ASP A 180 -18.61 -4.39 -11.89
N ALA A 181 -18.67 -5.73 -11.87
CA ALA A 181 -17.54 -6.60 -12.15
C ALA A 181 -17.08 -6.49 -13.61
N ILE A 182 -18.04 -6.45 -14.54
CA ILE A 182 -17.78 -6.25 -15.98
C ILE A 182 -17.27 -4.84 -16.25
N ALA A 183 -17.90 -3.82 -15.66
CA ALA A 183 -17.46 -2.43 -15.82
C ALA A 183 -16.02 -2.25 -15.33
N TRP A 184 -15.66 -2.86 -14.20
CA TRP A 184 -14.27 -2.90 -13.76
C TRP A 184 -13.36 -3.60 -14.78
N ALA A 185 -13.71 -4.79 -15.27
CA ALA A 185 -12.91 -5.52 -16.24
C ALA A 185 -12.67 -4.73 -17.54
N VAL A 186 -13.68 -4.02 -18.06
CA VAL A 186 -13.56 -3.13 -19.23
C VAL A 186 -12.52 -2.02 -18.99
N THR A 187 -12.40 -1.49 -17.77
CA THR A 187 -11.33 -0.52 -17.47
C THR A 187 -9.93 -1.14 -17.45
N GLN A 188 -9.85 -2.43 -17.19
CA GLN A 188 -8.59 -3.16 -17.10
C GLN A 188 -8.13 -3.70 -18.45
N LEU A 189 -9.07 -4.02 -19.34
CA LEU A 189 -8.89 -4.63 -20.65
C LEU A 189 -9.68 -3.82 -21.70
N PRO A 190 -9.26 -2.58 -22.04
CA PRO A 190 -10.02 -1.70 -22.92
C PRO A 190 -10.18 -2.25 -24.35
N ASP A 191 -9.28 -3.15 -24.76
CA ASP A 191 -9.28 -3.76 -26.09
C ASP A 191 -10.14 -5.02 -26.19
N VAL A 192 -10.60 -5.58 -25.05
CA VAL A 192 -11.48 -6.76 -25.04
C VAL A 192 -12.94 -6.30 -25.09
N PRO A 193 -13.73 -6.77 -26.09
CA PRO A 193 -15.14 -6.42 -26.18
C PRO A 193 -15.93 -6.82 -24.93
N ARG A 194 -16.88 -5.97 -24.55
CA ARG A 194 -17.67 -6.15 -23.32
C ARG A 194 -18.47 -7.45 -23.31
N ASP A 195 -19.03 -7.85 -24.44
CA ASP A 195 -19.79 -9.09 -24.63
C ASP A 195 -18.92 -10.34 -24.38
N VAL A 196 -17.64 -10.30 -24.75
CA VAL A 196 -16.67 -11.36 -24.44
C VAL A 196 -16.43 -11.44 -22.93
N LEU A 197 -16.24 -10.29 -22.27
CA LEU A 197 -16.07 -10.24 -20.81
C LEU A 197 -17.32 -10.72 -20.06
N GLU A 198 -18.51 -10.43 -20.58
CA GLU A 198 -19.78 -10.91 -20.02
C GLU A 198 -19.88 -12.44 -20.11
N ALA A 199 -19.56 -13.03 -21.28
CA ALA A 199 -19.53 -14.48 -21.45
C ALA A 199 -18.52 -15.16 -20.51
N GLU A 200 -17.28 -14.65 -20.43
CA GLU A 200 -16.24 -15.17 -19.54
C GLU A 200 -16.67 -15.12 -18.05
N PHE A 201 -17.35 -14.05 -17.64
CA PHE A 201 -17.86 -13.93 -16.27
C PHE A 201 -19.01 -14.92 -16.00
N GLU A 202 -19.89 -15.15 -16.97
CA GLU A 202 -21.00 -16.10 -16.86
C GLU A 202 -20.52 -17.55 -16.75
N GLU A 203 -19.51 -17.92 -17.51
CA GLU A 203 -18.90 -19.26 -17.49
C GLU A 203 -18.07 -19.53 -16.21
N LEU A 204 -17.64 -18.47 -15.52
CA LEU A 204 -16.82 -18.58 -14.32
C LEU A 204 -17.54 -19.31 -13.17
N GLU A 205 -16.90 -20.32 -12.60
CA GLU A 205 -17.42 -21.01 -11.42
C GLU A 205 -17.45 -20.13 -10.17
N THR A 206 -18.46 -20.31 -9.33
CA THR A 206 -18.52 -19.66 -8.02
C THR A 206 -17.65 -20.37 -6.99
N THR A 207 -16.88 -19.62 -6.21
CA THR A 207 -16.26 -20.12 -4.96
C THR A 207 -17.05 -19.57 -3.78
N ASN A 208 -17.60 -20.45 -2.93
CA ASN A 208 -18.47 -20.05 -1.81
C ASN A 208 -19.65 -19.15 -2.23
N GLY A 209 -20.24 -19.42 -3.40
CA GLY A 209 -21.36 -18.65 -3.95
C GLY A 209 -20.99 -17.27 -4.51
N LYS A 210 -19.69 -16.93 -4.60
CA LYS A 210 -19.20 -15.67 -5.16
C LYS A 210 -18.27 -15.91 -6.34
N LYS A 211 -18.39 -15.09 -7.38
CA LYS A 211 -17.49 -15.10 -8.56
C LYS A 211 -16.35 -14.07 -8.46
N ALA A 212 -16.46 -13.10 -7.55
CA ALA A 212 -15.65 -11.88 -7.57
C ALA A 212 -14.14 -12.13 -7.50
N ASP A 213 -13.67 -12.94 -6.55
CA ASP A 213 -12.24 -13.23 -6.37
C ASP A 213 -11.65 -13.93 -7.61
N ARG A 214 -12.36 -14.92 -8.15
CA ARG A 214 -11.96 -15.62 -9.38
C ARG A 214 -12.04 -14.73 -10.62
N TRP A 215 -13.00 -13.81 -10.66
CA TRP A 215 -13.14 -12.87 -11.77
C TRP A 215 -11.95 -11.94 -11.84
N VAL A 216 -11.50 -11.42 -10.70
CA VAL A 216 -10.29 -10.59 -10.64
C VAL A 216 -9.06 -11.37 -11.11
N ALA A 217 -8.89 -12.61 -10.64
CA ALA A 217 -7.79 -13.45 -11.11
C ALA A 217 -7.84 -13.69 -12.62
N ARG A 218 -9.02 -14.04 -13.17
CA ARG A 218 -9.22 -14.25 -14.60
C ARG A 218 -8.89 -13.02 -15.43
N VAL A 219 -9.31 -11.83 -14.99
CA VAL A 219 -9.01 -10.57 -15.68
C VAL A 219 -7.51 -10.25 -15.65
N GLU A 220 -6.80 -10.54 -14.55
CA GLU A 220 -5.34 -10.41 -14.51
C GLU A 220 -4.64 -11.41 -15.45
N ASP A 221 -5.10 -12.65 -15.53
CA ASP A 221 -4.56 -13.64 -16.48
C ASP A 221 -4.75 -13.17 -17.94
N LEU A 222 -5.94 -12.66 -18.27
CA LEU A 222 -6.23 -12.10 -19.60
C LEU A 222 -5.36 -10.89 -19.94
N LYS A 223 -4.91 -10.08 -18.95
CA LYS A 223 -3.94 -9.01 -19.22
C LYS A 223 -2.59 -9.56 -19.67
N VAL A 224 -2.16 -10.69 -19.11
CA VAL A 224 -0.87 -11.31 -19.44
C VAL A 224 -0.90 -11.95 -20.84
N GLU A 225 -2.05 -12.44 -21.29
CA GLU A 225 -2.19 -13.05 -22.63
C GLU A 225 -2.28 -12.03 -23.77
N VAL A 226 -2.58 -10.77 -23.47
CA VAL A 226 -2.75 -9.68 -24.46
C VAL A 226 -1.44 -8.89 -24.70
N PHE A 227 -0.38 -9.15 -23.92
CA PHE A 227 0.96 -8.54 -24.07
C PHE A 227 2.07 -9.60 -24.23
#